data_AF-A0A4R6GBM8-F1
#
_entry.id   AF-A0A4R6GBM8-F1
#
_cell.length_a   1.000
_cell.length_b   1.000
_cell.length_c   1.000
_cell.angle_alpha   90.00
_cell.angle_beta   90.00
_cell.angle_gamma   90.00
#
_symmetry.space_group_name_H-M   'P 1'
#
loop_
_entity.id
_entity.type
_entity.pdbx_description
1 polymer ?
#
loop_
_entity_poly.entity_id
_entity_poly.type
_entity_poly.pdbx_seq_one_letter_code
_entity_poly.pdbx_strand_id
1 'polypeptide(L)'
;MDDATRAELAELRRRAFGPDPDIADDPAAVDRLVALEALVVQEHAAAFAGVQPLTLATTGSVDPSASRMAAEEEDGFADAVFSHHIAALPPEGGGMPPPPSPSDEQAGTRPARASRWSRHDGSGIALAAALVAAAVAAFSAVGPPSVSSVPVTQETTREAYTLARDREATTLLQIPLDNALAAAPPLAADEIPAFPSSGPVEWATPLGEYYGWDLWIAGAKGAFRDEQCILVVRGGDAKGRCVVASLRPQSALVVSLPYTVIEPAKRPPGLVPGTRIGFWWTDEPVVRVLLGAVPSDR
;
A
#
# COMPACT_ATOMS: atom_id res chain seq x y z
N MET A 1 11.58 13.77 -11.07
CA MET A 1 12.18 13.03 -12.20
C MET A 1 11.68 13.68 -13.49
N ASP A 2 12.58 13.93 -14.45
CA ASP A 2 12.20 14.51 -15.75
C ASP A 2 11.56 13.47 -16.69
N ASP A 3 10.97 13.94 -17.81
CA ASP A 3 10.24 13.08 -18.73
C ASP A 3 11.15 12.07 -19.46
N ALA A 4 12.41 12.44 -19.72
CA ALA A 4 13.40 11.56 -20.34
C ALA A 4 13.73 10.36 -19.44
N THR A 5 13.97 10.61 -18.15
CA THR A 5 14.24 9.57 -17.16
C THR A 5 13.01 8.67 -16.96
N ARG A 6 11.80 9.25 -16.99
CA ARG A 6 10.55 8.47 -16.90
C ARG A 6 10.36 7.56 -18.11
N ALA A 7 10.69 8.04 -19.31
CA ALA A 7 10.65 7.25 -20.54
C ALA A 7 11.68 6.11 -20.52
N GLU A 8 12.90 6.38 -20.04
CA GLU A 8 13.94 5.36 -19.84
C GLU A 8 13.46 4.25 -18.88
N LEU A 9 12.90 4.62 -17.73
CA LEU A 9 12.36 3.65 -16.77
C LEU A 9 11.24 2.79 -17.40
N ALA A 10 10.33 3.40 -18.17
CA ALA A 10 9.26 2.67 -18.84
C ALA A 10 9.81 1.66 -19.87
N GLU A 11 10.83 2.04 -20.64
CA GLU A 11 11.48 1.16 -21.59
C GLU A 11 12.22 0.01 -20.90
N LEU A 12 12.95 0.27 -19.81
CA LEU A 12 13.61 -0.77 -19.03
C LEU A 12 12.60 -1.74 -18.41
N ARG A 13 11.44 -1.25 -17.93
CA ARG A 13 10.35 -2.11 -17.45
C ARG A 13 9.76 -2.97 -18.57
N ARG A 14 9.61 -2.43 -19.77
CA ARG A 14 9.16 -3.19 -20.95
C ARG A 14 10.15 -4.28 -21.33
N ARG A 15 11.45 -3.98 -21.39
CA ARG A 15 12.50 -4.99 -21.60
C ARG A 15 12.58 -6.03 -20.47
N ALA A 16 12.16 -5.65 -19.27
CA ALA A 16 12.17 -6.48 -18.08
C ALA A 16 11.01 -7.46 -17.96
N PHE A 17 9.82 -7.03 -18.35
CA PHE A 17 8.54 -7.70 -18.04
C PHE A 17 7.54 -7.68 -19.19
N GLY A 18 7.94 -7.17 -20.35
CA GLY A 18 7.13 -7.20 -21.56
C GLY A 18 7.02 -8.61 -22.15
N PRO A 19 6.32 -8.75 -23.29
CA PRO A 19 6.09 -10.05 -23.94
C PRO A 19 7.38 -10.75 -24.37
N ASP A 20 8.43 -9.99 -24.72
CA ASP A 20 9.74 -10.50 -25.13
C ASP A 20 10.84 -9.92 -24.21
N PRO A 21 11.00 -10.43 -22.98
CA PRO A 21 11.95 -9.86 -22.03
C PRO A 21 13.40 -10.22 -22.42
N ASP A 22 14.21 -9.21 -22.72
CA ASP A 22 15.61 -9.35 -23.18
C ASP A 22 16.65 -8.77 -22.20
N ILE A 23 16.22 -8.02 -21.18
CA ILE A 23 17.13 -7.31 -20.28
C ILE A 23 18.00 -8.24 -19.41
N ALA A 24 17.72 -9.55 -19.39
CA ALA A 24 18.48 -10.53 -18.62
C ALA A 24 19.93 -10.66 -19.11
N ASP A 25 20.16 -10.43 -20.40
CA ASP A 25 21.49 -10.50 -21.02
C ASP A 25 22.26 -9.17 -20.89
N ASP A 26 21.69 -8.17 -20.20
CA ASP A 26 22.22 -6.81 -20.05
C ASP A 26 22.24 -6.40 -18.55
N PRO A 27 23.27 -6.79 -17.79
CA PRO A 27 23.35 -6.51 -16.35
C PRO A 27 23.39 -5.00 -16.05
N ALA A 28 23.96 -4.20 -16.96
CA ALA A 28 23.99 -2.75 -16.83
C ALA A 28 22.58 -2.14 -16.91
N ALA A 29 21.73 -2.64 -17.80
CA ALA A 29 20.33 -2.22 -17.86
C ALA A 29 19.53 -2.65 -16.62
N VAL A 30 19.82 -3.81 -16.02
CA VAL A 30 19.21 -4.22 -14.75
C VAL A 30 19.61 -3.27 -13.62
N ASP A 31 20.89 -2.94 -13.50
CA ASP A 31 21.36 -1.99 -12.48
C ASP A 31 20.77 -0.60 -12.69
N ARG A 32 20.65 -0.15 -13.94
CA ARG A 32 19.99 1.11 -14.29
C ARG A 32 18.52 1.10 -13.90
N LEU A 33 17.80 0.01 -14.18
CA LEU A 33 16.40 -0.16 -13.78
C LEU A 33 16.25 -0.07 -12.26
N VAL A 34 17.08 -0.79 -11.49
CA VAL A 34 17.07 -0.75 -10.02
C VAL A 34 17.33 0.66 -9.49
N ALA A 35 18.31 1.38 -10.08
CA ALA A 35 18.62 2.74 -9.69
C ALA A 35 17.45 3.71 -9.94
N LEU A 36 16.80 3.61 -11.10
CA LEU A 36 15.65 4.44 -11.44
C LEU A 36 14.42 4.14 -10.58
N GLU A 37 14.15 2.86 -10.28
CA GLU A 37 13.10 2.46 -9.34
C GLU A 37 13.34 3.04 -7.94
N ALA A 38 14.57 2.97 -7.45
CA ALA A 38 14.93 3.55 -6.16
C ALA A 38 14.75 5.07 -6.13
N LEU A 39 15.07 5.76 -7.23
CA LEU A 39 14.87 7.20 -7.36
C LEU A 39 13.38 7.57 -7.33
N VAL A 40 12.51 6.78 -7.97
CA VAL A 40 11.05 6.93 -7.87
C VAL A 40 10.60 6.80 -6.40
N VAL A 41 11.07 5.77 -5.68
CA VAL A 41 10.74 5.58 -4.27
C VAL A 41 11.20 6.76 -3.41
N GLN A 42 12.40 7.29 -3.65
CA GLN A 42 12.94 8.44 -2.91
C GLN A 42 12.16 9.73 -3.20
N GLU A 43 11.87 10.02 -4.47
CA GLU A 43 11.05 11.18 -4.84
C GLU A 43 9.65 11.10 -4.22
N HIS A 44 9.08 9.89 -4.19
CA HIS A 44 7.82 9.63 -3.51
C HIS A 44 7.92 9.92 -2.01
N ALA A 45 8.94 9.40 -1.31
CA ALA A 45 9.14 9.68 0.10
C ALA A 45 9.30 11.18 0.39
N ALA A 46 10.04 11.91 -0.47
CA ALA A 46 10.28 13.34 -0.32
C ALA A 46 9.01 14.18 -0.52
N ALA A 47 8.15 13.83 -1.49
CA ALA A 47 6.88 14.51 -1.72
C ALA A 47 5.97 14.47 -0.47
N PHE A 48 6.03 13.40 0.32
CA PHE A 48 5.20 13.21 1.51
C PHE A 48 5.80 13.85 2.76
N ALA A 49 7.13 13.89 2.88
CA ALA A 49 7.79 14.64 3.95
C ALA A 49 7.41 16.14 3.93
N GLY A 50 7.10 16.69 2.75
CA GLY A 50 6.62 18.06 2.58
C GLY A 50 5.12 18.29 2.86
N VAL A 51 4.32 17.22 2.95
CA VAL A 51 2.87 17.26 3.23
C VAL A 51 2.57 16.73 4.63
N GLN A 52 3.52 16.91 5.57
CA GLN A 52 3.17 16.80 6.99
C GLN A 52 2.01 17.77 7.24
N PRO A 53 0.82 17.28 7.67
CA PRO A 53 -0.20 18.20 8.12
C PRO A 53 0.47 19.00 9.22
N LEU A 54 0.46 20.32 9.09
CA LEU A 54 0.63 21.21 10.22
C LEU A 54 -0.40 20.71 11.23
N THR A 55 0.03 19.87 12.16
CA THR A 55 -0.70 19.56 13.37
C THR A 55 -0.73 20.90 14.07
N LEU A 56 -1.77 21.66 13.72
CA LEU A 56 -2.18 22.86 14.39
C LEU A 56 -2.34 22.36 15.83
N ALA A 57 -1.35 22.68 16.66
CA ALA A 57 -1.39 22.49 18.09
C ALA A 57 -2.55 23.35 18.60
N THR A 58 -3.76 22.83 18.39
CA THR A 58 -4.98 23.36 18.94
C THR A 58 -4.95 22.82 20.34
N THR A 59 -4.32 23.57 21.23
CA THR A 59 -4.53 23.45 22.67
C THR A 59 -5.98 23.85 22.96
N GLY A 60 -6.92 23.02 22.48
CA GLY A 60 -8.33 23.09 22.80
C GLY A 60 -8.51 22.31 24.09
N SER A 61 -8.55 23.06 25.19
CA SER A 61 -9.01 22.58 26.49
C SER A 61 -10.41 21.98 26.32
N VAL A 62 -10.49 20.65 26.20
CA VAL A 62 -11.76 19.93 26.27
C VAL A 62 -12.19 19.93 27.73
N ASP A 63 -13.23 20.71 28.02
CA ASP A 63 -13.87 20.80 29.32
C ASP A 63 -14.68 19.51 29.58
N PRO A 64 -14.32 18.68 30.58
CA PRO A 64 -15.04 17.45 30.87
C PRO A 64 -16.20 17.78 31.82
N SER A 65 -17.25 18.41 31.30
CA SER A 65 -18.49 18.63 32.06
C SER A 65 -19.72 18.71 31.15
N ALA A 66 -19.95 17.66 30.37
CA ALA A 66 -21.24 17.40 29.74
C ALA A 66 -21.41 15.89 29.51
N SER A 67 -21.49 15.13 30.60
CA SER A 67 -22.01 13.77 30.58
C SER A 67 -22.99 13.63 31.74
N ARG A 68 -24.21 14.11 31.52
CA ARG A 68 -25.37 13.69 32.30
C ARG A 68 -26.66 13.97 31.54
N MET A 69 -27.42 12.89 31.34
CA MET A 69 -28.86 12.78 31.06
C MET A 69 -29.29 12.39 29.64
N ALA A 70 -30.33 11.54 29.63
CA ALA A 70 -31.04 10.86 28.52
C ALA A 70 -30.31 9.60 28.02
N ALA A 71 -30.61 8.35 28.44
CA ALA A 71 -31.83 7.74 28.97
C ALA A 71 -33.04 7.80 28.02
N GLU A 72 -33.36 6.62 27.50
CA GLU A 72 -34.67 6.08 27.10
C GLU A 72 -35.17 6.21 25.66
N GLU A 73 -35.92 5.14 25.31
CA GLU A 73 -36.75 4.82 24.13
C GLU A 73 -36.00 4.27 22.90
N GLU A 74 -35.96 2.95 22.68
CA GLU A 74 -37.01 1.95 22.37
C GLU A 74 -37.34 1.81 20.87
N ASP A 75 -37.54 0.54 20.51
CA ASP A 75 -38.30 0.01 19.38
C ASP A 75 -37.81 0.20 17.93
N GLY A 76 -37.24 -0.89 17.43
CA GLY A 76 -37.97 -1.74 16.47
C GLY A 76 -38.11 -1.21 15.04
N PHE A 77 -37.31 -1.76 14.11
CA PHE A 77 -37.85 -2.02 12.77
C PHE A 77 -37.17 -3.20 12.07
N ALA A 78 -38.04 -3.97 11.43
CA ALA A 78 -37.89 -5.24 10.74
C ALA A 78 -36.72 -5.38 9.74
N ASP A 79 -36.08 -6.54 9.79
CA ASP A 79 -36.24 -7.64 8.83
C ASP A 79 -36.47 -7.31 7.34
N ALA A 80 -35.69 -8.02 6.51
CA ALA A 80 -35.88 -8.30 5.08
C ALA A 80 -35.92 -7.13 4.08
N VAL A 81 -34.96 -7.12 3.14
CA VAL A 81 -35.16 -7.31 1.68
C VAL A 81 -33.84 -6.95 0.98
N PHE A 82 -32.99 -7.96 0.73
CA PHE A 82 -32.03 -7.91 -0.38
C PHE A 82 -31.92 -9.30 -0.99
N SER A 83 -33.01 -9.71 -1.65
CA SER A 83 -33.01 -10.78 -2.64
C SER A 83 -33.56 -10.24 -3.95
N HIS A 84 -32.87 -10.60 -5.04
CA HIS A 84 -33.21 -10.48 -6.45
C HIS A 84 -32.88 -9.15 -7.15
N HIS A 85 -31.78 -9.15 -7.93
CA HIS A 85 -31.83 -9.07 -9.41
C HIS A 85 -30.42 -9.18 -10.03
N ILE A 86 -29.99 -10.41 -10.36
CA ILE A 86 -28.96 -10.64 -11.38
C ILE A 86 -29.53 -11.65 -12.37
N ALA A 87 -30.02 -11.13 -13.50
CA ALA A 87 -30.29 -11.76 -14.81
C ALA A 87 -31.14 -10.72 -15.59
N ALA A 88 -30.88 -10.30 -16.82
CA ALA A 88 -30.03 -10.80 -17.88
C ALA A 88 -29.62 -9.61 -18.79
N LEU A 89 -28.41 -9.65 -19.36
CA LEU A 89 -28.02 -8.74 -20.44
C LEU A 89 -28.58 -9.29 -21.78
N PRO A 90 -29.24 -8.46 -22.61
CA PRO A 90 -29.61 -8.83 -23.98
C PRO A 90 -28.39 -8.81 -24.93
N PRO A 91 -28.46 -9.53 -26.06
CA PRO A 91 -27.32 -9.72 -26.96
C PRO A 91 -26.93 -8.45 -27.74
N GLU A 92 -25.64 -8.37 -28.02
CA GLU A 92 -24.99 -7.36 -28.85
C GLU A 92 -25.57 -7.31 -30.26
N GLY A 93 -25.94 -6.11 -30.70
CA GLY A 93 -26.44 -5.88 -32.05
C GLY A 93 -26.90 -4.45 -32.25
N GLY A 94 -25.98 -3.54 -32.58
CA GLY A 94 -26.34 -2.16 -32.93
C GLY A 94 -25.13 -1.34 -33.31
N GLY A 95 -24.96 -1.10 -34.61
CA GLY A 95 -23.89 -0.29 -35.17
C GLY A 95 -23.87 1.12 -34.57
N MET A 96 -22.66 1.57 -34.25
CA MET A 96 -22.40 2.89 -33.69
C MET A 96 -22.50 3.94 -34.82
N PRO A 97 -23.37 4.97 -34.71
CA PRO A 97 -23.38 6.08 -35.65
C PRO A 97 -22.17 7.00 -35.43
N PRO A 98 -21.70 7.71 -36.47
CA PRO A 98 -20.54 8.61 -36.37
C PRO A 98 -20.82 9.81 -35.47
N PRO A 99 -19.78 10.38 -34.83
CA PRO A 99 -19.91 11.51 -33.93
C PRO A 99 -20.32 12.80 -34.67
N PRO A 100 -21.20 13.63 -34.09
CA PRO A 100 -21.50 14.95 -34.63
C PRO A 100 -20.32 15.91 -34.45
N SER A 101 -20.13 16.78 -35.45
CA SER A 101 -19.14 17.86 -35.47
C SER A 101 -19.42 18.91 -34.38
N PRO A 102 -18.38 19.61 -33.89
CA PRO A 102 -18.53 20.61 -32.83
C PRO A 102 -19.21 21.88 -33.35
N SER A 103 -20.29 22.27 -32.68
CA SER A 103 -20.91 23.59 -32.85
C SER A 103 -20.18 24.62 -31.98
N ASP A 104 -19.82 25.72 -32.64
CA ASP A 104 -19.44 27.00 -32.04
C ASP A 104 -20.60 27.66 -31.29
N GLU A 105 -20.23 28.65 -30.46
CA GLU A 105 -21.07 29.61 -29.72
C GLU A 105 -21.73 29.06 -28.43
N GLN A 106 -21.66 29.74 -27.28
CA GLN A 106 -21.91 31.16 -27.11
C GLN A 106 -21.41 31.67 -25.75
N ALA A 107 -20.99 32.94 -25.76
CA ALA A 107 -20.55 33.73 -24.63
C ALA A 107 -21.68 33.97 -23.60
N GLY A 108 -21.31 33.94 -22.31
CA GLY A 108 -22.20 34.27 -21.19
C GLY A 108 -21.44 34.87 -20.00
N THR A 109 -21.61 36.17 -19.83
CA THR A 109 -21.04 37.09 -18.83
C THR A 109 -21.52 36.88 -17.38
N ARG A 110 -20.58 36.98 -16.41
CA ARG A 110 -20.57 37.64 -15.06
C ARG A 110 -21.87 37.69 -14.19
N PRO A 111 -21.80 37.66 -12.82
CA PRO A 111 -20.92 38.55 -12.05
C PRO A 111 -20.30 38.01 -10.73
N ALA A 112 -19.41 38.84 -10.19
CA ALA A 112 -18.65 38.71 -8.95
C ALA A 112 -19.53 38.77 -7.69
N ARG A 113 -19.18 37.94 -6.69
CA ARG A 113 -19.74 38.02 -5.34
C ARG A 113 -18.62 38.31 -4.34
N ALA A 114 -18.57 39.57 -3.91
CA ALA A 114 -17.71 40.03 -2.83
C ALA A 114 -18.36 39.68 -1.48
N SER A 115 -17.67 38.89 -0.64
CA SER A 115 -18.04 38.71 0.76
C SER A 115 -17.16 39.60 1.64
N ARG A 116 -17.75 40.69 2.13
CA ARG A 116 -17.25 41.46 3.28
C ARG A 116 -17.46 40.63 4.53
N TRP A 117 -16.40 40.34 5.28
CA TRP A 117 -16.51 39.98 6.69
C TRP A 117 -15.83 41.02 7.58
N SER A 118 -16.63 41.45 8.55
CA SER A 118 -16.47 42.52 9.50
C SER A 118 -15.42 42.21 10.56
N ARG A 119 -14.54 43.16 10.81
CA ARG A 119 -13.89 43.34 12.13
C ARG A 119 -14.88 44.06 13.03
N HIS A 120 -15.03 43.64 14.28
CA HIS A 120 -15.24 44.52 15.43
C HIS A 120 -14.83 43.83 16.72
N ASP A 121 -14.28 44.66 17.60
CA ASP A 121 -13.51 44.38 18.79
C ASP A 121 -14.32 43.81 19.96
N GLY A 122 -13.66 43.02 20.79
CA GLY A 122 -14.16 42.56 22.08
C GLY A 122 -13.02 42.46 23.08
N SER A 123 -12.67 43.59 23.69
CA SER A 123 -11.76 43.69 24.82
C SER A 123 -12.45 43.25 26.12
N GLY A 124 -11.74 42.44 26.92
CA GLY A 124 -11.87 42.43 28.38
C GLY A 124 -12.39 41.12 28.98
N ILE A 125 -11.55 40.44 29.76
CA ILE A 125 -11.72 40.26 31.22
C ILE A 125 -10.38 39.75 31.80
N ALA A 126 -10.10 40.25 32.99
CA ALA A 126 -8.83 40.17 33.71
C ALA A 126 -8.64 38.86 34.50
N LEU A 127 -7.35 38.54 34.70
CA LEU A 127 -6.66 37.96 35.86
C LEU A 127 -7.48 37.33 37.02
N ALA A 128 -7.12 36.07 37.32
CA ALA A 128 -6.94 35.41 38.64
C ALA A 128 -7.41 33.93 38.52
N ALA A 129 -6.81 32.88 39.07
CA ALA A 129 -5.64 32.63 39.91
C ALA A 129 -5.28 31.14 39.69
N ALA A 130 -4.02 30.79 39.42
CA ALA A 130 -3.09 30.14 40.36
C ALA A 130 -3.66 28.99 41.23
N LEU A 131 -2.99 27.82 41.13
CA LEU A 131 -2.94 26.66 42.03
C LEU A 131 -3.85 25.44 41.76
N VAL A 132 -3.49 24.61 40.77
CA VAL A 132 -3.46 23.13 40.90
C VAL A 132 -2.32 22.58 40.01
N ALA A 133 -1.08 22.73 40.45
CA ALA A 133 0.10 22.20 39.77
C ALA A 133 0.78 21.18 40.69
N ALA A 134 0.42 19.88 40.60
CA ALA A 134 1.23 18.80 41.17
C ALA A 134 0.82 17.34 40.83
N ALA A 135 -0.32 17.04 40.20
CA ALA A 135 -0.81 15.64 40.15
C ALA A 135 -1.24 15.07 38.78
N VAL A 136 -0.96 15.74 37.65
CA VAL A 136 -1.34 15.26 36.29
C VAL A 136 -0.14 15.22 35.33
N ALA A 137 1.08 15.05 35.85
CA ALA A 137 2.31 14.99 35.03
C ALA A 137 2.76 13.57 34.68
N ALA A 138 2.02 12.52 35.07
CA ALA A 138 2.45 11.13 34.90
C ALA A 138 1.72 10.34 33.78
N PHE A 139 0.73 10.93 33.10
CA PHE A 139 -0.06 10.20 32.08
C PHE A 139 0.12 10.68 30.63
N SER A 140 0.98 11.68 30.36
CA SER A 140 1.00 12.38 29.07
C SER A 140 2.23 12.12 28.20
N ALA A 141 2.73 10.89 28.14
CA ALA A 141 3.85 10.58 27.24
C ALA A 141 3.92 9.15 26.71
N VAL A 142 2.80 8.40 26.71
CA VAL A 142 2.71 7.23 25.82
C VAL A 142 2.31 7.76 24.46
N GLY A 143 3.28 8.34 23.74
CA GLY A 143 3.13 8.57 22.31
C GLY A 143 2.87 7.21 21.63
N PRO A 144 2.03 7.17 20.57
CA PRO A 144 1.82 5.93 19.85
C PRO A 144 3.19 5.36 19.44
N PRO A 145 3.42 4.04 19.58
CA PRO A 145 4.67 3.43 19.16
C PRO A 145 4.91 3.84 17.70
N SER A 146 6.09 4.39 17.43
CA SER A 146 6.48 4.72 16.06
C SER A 146 6.48 3.42 15.28
N VAL A 147 5.49 3.27 14.41
CA VAL A 147 5.36 2.10 13.53
C VAL A 147 6.59 2.14 12.62
N SER A 148 7.55 1.26 12.89
CA SER A 148 8.78 1.19 12.10
C SER A 148 8.40 0.69 10.71
N SER A 149 8.35 1.61 9.75
CA SER A 149 8.14 1.27 8.34
C SER A 149 9.31 0.41 7.87
N VAL A 150 9.02 -0.76 7.33
CA VAL A 150 10.04 -1.63 6.72
C VAL A 150 10.65 -0.90 5.53
N PRO A 151 11.95 -0.57 5.53
CA PRO A 151 12.56 0.12 4.40
C PRO A 151 12.65 -0.81 3.19
N VAL A 152 12.17 -0.36 2.03
CA VAL A 152 12.48 -1.01 0.75
C VAL A 152 13.90 -0.65 0.36
N THR A 153 14.82 -1.61 0.37
CA THR A 153 16.21 -1.40 -0.03
C THR A 153 16.39 -1.68 -1.53
N GLN A 154 17.45 -1.13 -2.13
CA GLN A 154 17.83 -1.50 -3.51
C GLN A 154 18.10 -3.01 -3.64
N GLU A 155 18.62 -3.61 -2.57
CA GLU A 155 18.89 -5.04 -2.48
C GLU A 155 17.60 -5.87 -2.56
N THR A 156 16.55 -5.55 -1.80
CA THR A 156 15.26 -6.26 -1.91
C THR A 156 14.64 -6.14 -3.30
N THR A 157 14.82 -5.00 -3.95
CA THR A 157 14.39 -4.80 -5.34
C THR A 157 15.15 -5.74 -6.27
N ARG A 158 16.49 -5.73 -6.24
CA ARG A 158 17.34 -6.61 -7.07
C ARG A 158 17.04 -8.09 -6.81
N GLU A 159 16.89 -8.51 -5.56
CA GLU A 159 16.54 -9.88 -5.19
C GLU A 159 15.22 -10.33 -5.83
N ALA A 160 14.19 -9.50 -5.75
CA ALA A 160 12.88 -9.79 -6.33
C ALA A 160 12.94 -9.89 -7.87
N TYR A 161 13.68 -9.00 -8.52
CA TYR A 161 13.89 -9.03 -9.98
C TYR A 161 14.63 -10.29 -10.43
N THR A 162 15.70 -10.65 -9.72
CA THR A 162 16.48 -11.85 -10.06
C THR A 162 15.66 -13.12 -9.85
N LEU A 163 14.82 -13.20 -8.81
CA LEU A 163 13.99 -14.37 -8.58
C LEU A 163 12.85 -14.49 -9.59
N ALA A 164 12.18 -13.38 -9.93
CA ALA A 164 11.09 -13.37 -10.91
C ALA A 164 11.55 -13.81 -12.32
N ARG A 165 12.86 -13.77 -12.59
CA ARG A 165 13.47 -14.19 -13.86
C ARG A 165 14.23 -15.50 -13.81
N ASP A 166 14.37 -16.10 -12.63
CA ASP A 166 15.04 -17.36 -12.48
C ASP A 166 14.22 -18.45 -13.20
N ARG A 167 14.67 -18.85 -14.40
CA ARG A 167 14.01 -19.87 -15.22
C ARG A 167 14.13 -21.26 -14.61
N GLU A 168 15.06 -21.45 -13.68
CA GLU A 168 15.24 -22.69 -12.94
C GLU A 168 14.42 -22.67 -11.64
N ALA A 169 13.77 -21.55 -11.30
CA ALA A 169 12.92 -21.47 -10.13
C ALA A 169 11.75 -22.45 -10.25
N THR A 170 11.64 -23.31 -9.23
CA THR A 170 10.59 -24.33 -9.16
C THR A 170 9.48 -23.86 -8.24
N THR A 171 8.23 -23.98 -8.68
CA THR A 171 7.07 -23.70 -7.82
C THR A 171 6.93 -24.81 -6.77
N LEU A 172 7.03 -24.45 -5.50
CA LEU A 172 6.82 -25.35 -4.36
C LEU A 172 5.33 -25.45 -4.00
N LEU A 173 4.63 -24.32 -3.99
CA LEU A 173 3.24 -24.20 -3.56
C LEU A 173 2.54 -23.06 -4.30
N GLN A 174 1.23 -23.19 -4.49
CA GLN A 174 0.35 -22.13 -4.97
C GLN A 174 -0.71 -21.84 -3.89
N ILE A 175 -0.85 -20.57 -3.52
CA ILE A 175 -1.79 -20.09 -2.50
C ILE A 175 -2.90 -19.32 -3.24
N PRO A 176 -4.08 -19.91 -3.44
CA PRO A 176 -5.18 -19.24 -4.15
C PRO A 176 -5.73 -18.07 -3.33
N LEU A 177 -6.09 -16.98 -4.01
CA LEU A 177 -6.63 -15.76 -3.41
C LEU A 177 -8.15 -15.64 -3.55
N ASP A 178 -8.79 -16.58 -4.23
CA ASP A 178 -10.17 -16.51 -4.75
C ASP A 178 -11.24 -16.24 -3.68
N ASN A 179 -10.92 -16.40 -2.39
CA ASN A 179 -11.79 -16.04 -1.27
C ASN A 179 -11.12 -15.12 -0.23
N ALA A 180 -9.81 -14.91 -0.34
CA ALA A 180 -9.03 -14.17 0.66
C ALA A 180 -9.41 -12.68 0.68
N LEU A 181 -9.67 -12.11 -0.50
CA LEU A 181 -9.98 -10.67 -0.64
C LEU A 181 -11.44 -10.32 -0.35
N ALA A 182 -12.36 -11.28 -0.50
CA ALA A 182 -13.80 -11.03 -0.39
C ALA A 182 -14.40 -11.39 0.97
N ALA A 183 -13.74 -12.27 1.75
CA ALA A 183 -14.34 -12.91 2.92
C ALA A 183 -13.58 -12.70 4.24
N ALA A 184 -12.44 -11.99 4.24
CA ALA A 184 -11.72 -11.74 5.47
C ALA A 184 -12.49 -10.72 6.33
N PRO A 185 -12.82 -11.04 7.61
CA PRO A 185 -13.34 -10.04 8.52
C PRO A 185 -12.33 -8.88 8.65
N PRO A 186 -12.79 -7.64 8.86
CA PRO A 186 -11.89 -6.52 9.07
C PRO A 186 -11.00 -6.81 10.28
N LEU A 187 -9.69 -6.84 10.06
CA LEU A 187 -8.71 -7.00 11.14
C LEU A 187 -8.63 -5.72 11.96
N ALA A 188 -8.34 -5.87 13.25
CA ALA A 188 -8.06 -4.71 14.09
C ALA A 188 -6.77 -4.03 13.62
N ALA A 189 -6.71 -2.70 13.70
CA ALA A 189 -5.58 -1.93 13.17
C ALA A 189 -4.23 -2.29 13.81
N ASP A 190 -4.23 -2.81 15.04
CA ASP A 190 -3.07 -3.28 15.78
C ASP A 190 -2.59 -4.69 15.38
N GLU A 191 -3.42 -5.45 14.67
CA GLU A 191 -3.07 -6.78 14.14
C GLU A 191 -2.42 -6.71 12.74
N ILE A 192 -2.56 -5.57 12.05
CA ILE A 192 -2.04 -5.37 10.70
C ILE A 192 -0.54 -5.01 10.79
N PRO A 193 0.36 -5.81 10.21
CA PRO A 193 1.78 -5.50 10.22
C PRO A 193 2.08 -4.25 9.38
N ALA A 194 3.19 -3.57 9.70
CA ALA A 194 3.61 -2.39 8.97
C ALA A 194 4.07 -2.74 7.54
N PHE A 195 3.26 -2.41 6.54
CA PHE A 195 3.64 -2.56 5.14
C PHE A 195 4.57 -1.43 4.67
N PRO A 196 5.46 -1.68 3.71
CA PRO A 196 6.32 -0.65 3.12
C PRO A 196 5.57 0.18 2.06
N SER A 197 4.29 0.49 2.29
CA SER A 197 3.46 1.29 1.38
C SER A 197 3.80 2.77 1.53
N SER A 198 3.57 3.53 0.45
CA SER A 198 3.78 4.99 0.46
C SER A 198 2.61 5.79 1.06
N GLY A 199 1.51 5.11 1.40
CA GLY A 199 0.35 5.69 2.08
C GLY A 199 -0.40 4.67 2.94
N PRO A 200 -1.59 5.01 3.46
CA PRO A 200 -2.31 4.15 4.40
C PRO A 200 -2.76 2.85 3.73
N VAL A 201 -2.59 1.73 4.45
CA VAL A 201 -3.13 0.43 4.08
C VAL A 201 -4.65 0.48 4.23
N GLU A 202 -5.39 0.17 3.16
CA GLU A 202 -6.86 0.13 3.16
C GLU A 202 -7.37 -1.23 3.58
N TRP A 203 -6.66 -2.28 3.17
CA TRP A 203 -6.99 -3.66 3.50
C TRP A 203 -5.71 -4.49 3.56
N ALA A 204 -5.73 -5.50 4.43
CA ALA A 204 -4.66 -6.49 4.55
C ALA A 204 -5.27 -7.86 4.83
N THR A 205 -4.65 -8.90 4.30
CA THR A 205 -5.11 -10.28 4.45
C THR A 205 -3.93 -11.20 4.79
N PRO A 206 -3.97 -11.91 5.93
CA PRO A 206 -3.00 -12.96 6.23
C PRO A 206 -3.30 -14.17 5.37
N LEU A 207 -2.26 -14.70 4.72
CA LEU A 207 -2.35 -15.91 3.89
C LEU A 207 -1.88 -17.16 4.64
N GLY A 208 -1.32 -17.01 5.84
CA GLY A 208 -0.86 -18.09 6.71
C GLY A 208 0.66 -18.09 6.97
N GLU A 209 1.12 -19.04 7.79
CA GLU A 209 2.54 -19.26 8.08
C GLU A 209 3.17 -20.20 7.04
N TYR A 210 4.25 -19.77 6.40
CA TYR A 210 5.02 -20.57 5.44
C TYR A 210 6.51 -20.54 5.79
N TYR A 211 7.07 -21.71 6.09
CA TYR A 211 8.47 -21.90 6.46
C TYR A 211 8.92 -21.03 7.65
N GLY A 212 8.01 -20.82 8.61
CA GLY A 212 8.25 -20.02 9.81
C GLY A 212 8.04 -18.51 9.63
N TRP A 213 7.46 -18.07 8.51
CA TRP A 213 7.14 -16.67 8.24
C TRP A 213 5.66 -16.49 7.94
N ASP A 214 5.02 -15.52 8.58
CA ASP A 214 3.64 -15.13 8.29
C ASP A 214 3.60 -14.33 6.99
N LEU A 215 2.89 -14.85 6.00
CA LEU A 215 2.71 -14.21 4.70
C LEU A 215 1.44 -13.36 4.71
N TRP A 216 1.58 -12.13 4.23
CA TRP A 216 0.51 -11.16 4.12
C TRP A 216 0.48 -10.52 2.74
N ILE A 217 -0.71 -10.16 2.30
CA ILE A 217 -0.94 -9.25 1.17
C ILE A 217 -1.78 -8.06 1.63
N ALA A 218 -1.62 -6.94 0.96
CA ALA A 218 -2.40 -5.74 1.26
C ALA A 218 -2.60 -4.86 0.03
N GLY A 219 -3.62 -4.02 0.11
CA GLY A 219 -3.80 -2.88 -0.77
C GLY A 219 -3.71 -1.59 0.04
N ALA A 220 -3.02 -0.61 -0.51
CA ALA A 220 -2.83 0.68 0.13
C ALA A 220 -3.22 1.82 -0.81
N LYS A 221 -3.71 2.92 -0.24
CA LYS A 221 -3.79 4.20 -0.96
C LYS A 221 -2.41 4.79 -0.99
N GLY A 222 -1.60 4.28 -1.93
CA GLY A 222 -0.28 4.81 -2.18
C GLY A 222 -0.35 6.29 -2.50
N ALA A 223 0.79 6.93 -2.30
CA ALA A 223 1.02 8.34 -2.48
C ALA A 223 0.41 8.97 -3.75
N PHE A 224 0.54 8.26 -4.87
CA PHE A 224 0.11 8.74 -6.18
C PHE A 224 -0.99 7.88 -6.79
N ARG A 225 -1.02 6.59 -6.45
CA ARG A 225 -1.92 5.58 -7.00
C ARG A 225 -2.05 4.45 -5.99
N ASP A 226 -3.10 3.66 -6.15
CA ASP A 226 -3.30 2.44 -5.38
C ASP A 226 -2.10 1.51 -5.52
N GLU A 227 -1.63 0.99 -4.39
CA GLU A 227 -0.51 0.06 -4.27
C GLU A 227 -1.03 -1.33 -3.89
N GLN A 228 -0.31 -2.34 -4.36
CA GLN A 228 -0.47 -3.73 -3.94
C GLN A 228 0.82 -4.17 -3.28
N CYS A 229 0.71 -4.77 -2.11
CA CYS A 229 1.82 -5.10 -1.25
C CYS A 229 1.85 -6.58 -0.91
N ILE A 230 3.05 -7.14 -0.82
CA ILE A 230 3.31 -8.46 -0.24
C ILE A 230 4.34 -8.30 0.88
N LEU A 231 4.13 -8.99 1.99
CA LEU A 231 4.94 -8.87 3.19
C LEU A 231 5.10 -10.25 3.83
N VAL A 232 6.29 -10.57 4.31
CA VAL A 232 6.53 -11.69 5.22
C VAL A 232 7.07 -11.18 6.53
N VAL A 233 6.55 -11.70 7.64
CA VAL A 233 6.90 -11.29 9.00
C VAL A 233 7.30 -12.50 9.83
N ARG A 234 8.29 -12.35 10.70
CA ARG A 234 8.63 -13.35 11.73
C ARG A 234 9.18 -12.64 12.96
N GLY A 235 8.41 -12.65 14.05
CA GLY A 235 8.79 -11.93 15.26
C GLY A 235 8.93 -10.43 14.98
N GLY A 236 10.12 -9.87 15.19
CA GLY A 236 10.42 -8.46 14.88
C GLY A 236 10.96 -8.22 13.47
N ASP A 237 11.25 -9.28 12.70
CA ASP A 237 11.78 -9.15 11.35
C ASP A 237 10.65 -9.09 10.32
N ALA A 238 10.79 -8.22 9.33
CA ALA A 238 9.85 -8.12 8.23
C ALA A 238 10.57 -7.83 6.92
N LYS A 239 10.09 -8.44 5.83
CA LYS A 239 10.51 -8.16 4.47
C LYS A 239 9.27 -7.97 3.61
N GLY A 240 9.19 -6.85 2.91
CA GLY A 240 8.02 -6.54 2.11
C GLY A 240 8.36 -5.77 0.86
N ARG A 241 7.39 -5.72 -0.04
CA ARG A 241 7.43 -4.89 -1.24
C ARG A 241 6.03 -4.43 -1.58
N CYS A 242 5.92 -3.17 -2.00
CA CYS A 242 4.72 -2.61 -2.61
C CYS A 242 5.03 -2.17 -4.03
N VAL A 243 4.05 -2.32 -4.92
CA VAL A 243 4.10 -1.81 -6.30
C VAL A 243 2.78 -1.14 -6.63
N VAL A 244 2.78 -0.20 -7.57
CA VAL A 244 1.53 0.38 -8.08
C VAL A 244 0.66 -0.73 -8.66
N ALA A 245 -0.62 -0.76 -8.30
CA ALA A 245 -1.56 -1.84 -8.66
C ALA A 245 -1.62 -2.09 -10.18
N SER A 246 -1.63 -1.02 -10.98
CA SER A 246 -1.64 -1.11 -12.46
C SER A 246 -0.35 -1.68 -13.06
N LEU A 247 0.74 -1.70 -12.30
CA LEU A 247 2.03 -2.28 -12.71
C LEU A 247 2.22 -3.70 -12.20
N ARG A 248 1.31 -4.24 -11.37
CA ARG A 248 1.42 -5.62 -10.84
C ARG A 248 1.66 -6.68 -11.94
N PRO A 249 0.96 -6.68 -13.09
CA PRO A 249 1.22 -7.66 -14.15
C PRO A 249 2.62 -7.57 -14.77
N GLN A 250 3.25 -6.41 -14.65
CA GLN A 250 4.55 -6.09 -15.23
C GLN A 250 5.60 -5.84 -14.15
N SER A 251 5.40 -6.30 -12.91
CA SER A 251 6.36 -6.08 -11.85
C SER A 251 6.56 -7.33 -11.02
N ALA A 252 7.80 -7.51 -10.57
CA ALA A 252 8.15 -8.55 -9.63
C ALA A 252 7.67 -8.15 -8.22
N LEU A 253 6.36 -8.24 -7.95
CA LEU A 253 5.83 -8.18 -6.58
C LEU A 253 6.20 -9.48 -5.86
N VAL A 254 7.47 -9.51 -5.47
CA VAL A 254 8.16 -10.68 -4.94
C VAL A 254 8.89 -10.29 -3.66
N VAL A 255 8.85 -11.16 -2.67
CA VAL A 255 9.71 -11.10 -1.48
C VAL A 255 10.53 -12.38 -1.41
N SER A 256 11.84 -12.23 -1.17
CA SER A 256 12.82 -13.32 -1.16
C SER A 256 13.41 -13.54 0.24
N LEU A 257 13.50 -14.82 0.63
CA LEU A 257 14.08 -15.32 1.86
C LEU A 257 15.28 -16.22 1.54
N PRO A 258 16.53 -15.80 1.82
CA PRO A 258 17.69 -16.66 1.60
C PRO A 258 17.70 -17.87 2.56
N TYR A 259 18.38 -18.95 2.17
CA TYR A 259 18.55 -20.17 2.98
C TYR A 259 18.90 -19.90 4.46
N THR A 260 19.74 -18.91 4.71
CA THR A 260 20.27 -18.57 6.04
C THR A 260 19.23 -18.02 7.00
N VAL A 261 18.16 -17.38 6.51
CA VAL A 261 17.12 -16.83 7.39
C VAL A 261 16.02 -17.83 7.72
N ILE A 262 15.95 -18.97 7.02
CA ILE A 262 14.94 -20.01 7.26
C ILE A 262 15.49 -21.02 8.26
N GLU A 263 14.74 -21.24 9.34
CA GLU A 263 15.11 -22.18 10.40
C GLU A 263 15.30 -23.59 9.83
N PRO A 264 16.35 -24.33 10.24
CA PRO A 264 16.63 -25.67 9.69
C PRO A 264 15.44 -26.63 9.71
N ALA A 265 14.62 -26.60 10.78
CA ALA A 265 13.44 -27.46 10.93
C ALA A 265 12.26 -27.07 10.02
N LYS A 266 12.26 -25.85 9.47
CA LYS A 266 11.20 -25.29 8.63
C LYS A 266 11.58 -25.26 7.14
N ARG A 267 12.76 -25.77 6.77
CA ARG A 267 13.22 -25.75 5.37
C ARG A 267 12.43 -26.76 4.51
N PRO A 268 11.90 -26.37 3.35
CA PRO A 268 11.33 -27.33 2.41
C PRO A 268 12.42 -28.23 1.82
N PRO A 269 12.03 -29.41 1.30
CA PRO A 269 12.92 -30.23 0.48
C PRO A 269 13.54 -29.42 -0.67
N GLY A 270 14.84 -29.60 -0.91
CA GLY A 270 15.57 -28.91 -1.98
C GLY A 270 16.15 -27.54 -1.60
N LEU A 271 15.75 -26.95 -0.46
CA LEU A 271 16.36 -25.71 0.01
C LEU A 271 17.75 -25.99 0.62
N VAL A 272 18.79 -25.72 -0.16
CA VAL A 272 20.21 -25.92 0.17
C VAL A 272 20.97 -24.58 0.25
N PRO A 273 22.19 -24.53 0.84
CA PRO A 273 23.01 -23.31 0.78
C PRO A 273 23.15 -22.77 -0.64
N GLY A 274 23.00 -21.46 -0.82
CA GLY A 274 23.00 -20.83 -2.15
C GLY A 274 21.63 -20.82 -2.85
N THR A 275 20.57 -21.31 -2.20
CA THR A 275 19.17 -21.18 -2.69
C THR A 275 18.35 -20.27 -1.78
N ARG A 276 17.16 -19.91 -2.25
CA ARG A 276 16.21 -19.03 -1.59
C ARG A 276 14.77 -19.45 -1.87
N ILE A 277 13.89 -19.10 -0.94
CA ILE A 277 12.44 -19.12 -1.17
C ILE A 277 12.02 -17.74 -1.60
N GLY A 278 11.05 -17.61 -2.51
CA GLY A 278 10.32 -16.36 -2.61
C GLY A 278 8.84 -16.53 -2.83
N PHE A 279 8.14 -15.49 -2.41
CA PHE A 279 6.69 -15.37 -2.49
C PHE A 279 6.40 -14.39 -3.61
N TRP A 280 5.80 -14.86 -4.69
CA TRP A 280 5.50 -14.07 -5.88
C TRP A 280 4.01 -13.92 -6.05
N TRP A 281 3.53 -12.70 -5.96
CA TRP A 281 2.16 -12.37 -6.32
C TRP A 281 2.10 -11.84 -7.76
N THR A 282 1.69 -12.72 -8.66
CA THR A 282 1.53 -12.42 -10.10
C THR A 282 0.24 -11.63 -10.36
N ASP A 283 -0.16 -11.45 -11.62
CA ASP A 283 -1.46 -10.89 -12.01
C ASP A 283 -2.64 -11.85 -11.77
N GLU A 284 -2.38 -13.15 -11.86
CA GLU A 284 -3.29 -14.22 -11.44
C GLU A 284 -3.71 -14.07 -9.95
N PRO A 285 -4.89 -14.60 -9.55
CA PRO A 285 -5.35 -14.58 -8.16
C PRO A 285 -4.64 -15.65 -7.31
N VAL A 286 -3.31 -15.70 -7.37
CA VAL A 286 -2.49 -16.68 -6.66
C VAL A 286 -1.19 -16.04 -6.17
N VAL A 287 -0.73 -16.44 -4.99
CA VAL A 287 0.66 -16.24 -4.57
C VAL A 287 1.41 -17.54 -4.77
N ARG A 288 2.45 -17.49 -5.61
CA ARG A 288 3.32 -18.64 -5.88
C ARG A 288 4.50 -18.61 -4.91
N VAL A 289 4.76 -19.74 -4.27
CA VAL A 289 5.95 -19.97 -3.47
C VAL A 289 6.98 -20.66 -4.37
N LEU A 290 8.11 -20.01 -4.58
CA LEU A 290 9.18 -20.46 -5.47
C LEU A 290 10.41 -20.87 -4.68
N LEU A 291 11.11 -21.90 -5.16
CA LEU A 291 12.49 -22.23 -4.80
C LEU A 291 13.39 -21.81 -5.98
N GLY A 292 14.34 -20.91 -5.74
CA GLY A 292 15.27 -20.44 -6.77
C GLY A 292 16.70 -20.33 -6.26
N ALA A 293 17.65 -20.15 -7.17
CA ALA A 293 19.04 -19.92 -6.82
C ALA A 293 19.24 -18.49 -6.31
N VAL A 294 20.18 -18.32 -5.37
CA VAL A 294 20.77 -17.02 -5.09
C VAL A 294 21.79 -16.76 -6.20
N PRO A 295 21.74 -15.61 -6.89
CA PRO A 295 22.78 -15.27 -7.87
C PRO A 295 24.14 -15.35 -7.19
N SER A 296 25.08 -16.08 -7.77
CA SER A 296 26.48 -15.98 -7.35
C SER A 296 26.90 -14.55 -7.68
N ASP A 297 27.37 -13.79 -6.67
CA ASP A 297 27.94 -12.46 -6.90
C ASP A 297 28.96 -12.57 -8.04
N ARG A 298 28.60 -12.02 -9.22
CA ARG A 298 29.44 -11.98 -10.42
C ARG A 298 30.13 -10.63 -10.51
#